data_AF-A0A963JLI6-F1
#
_entry.id   AF-A0A963JLI6-F1
#
_cell.length_a   1.000
_cell.length_b   1.000
_cell.length_c   1.000
_cell.angle_alpha   90.00
_cell.angle_beta   90.00
_cell.angle_gamma   90.00
#
_symmetry.space_group_name_H-M   'P 1'
#
loop_
_entity.id
_entity.type
_entity.pdbx_description
1 polymer ?
#
loop_
_entity_poly.entity_id
_entity_poly.type
_entity_poly.pdbx_seq_one_letter_code
_entity_poly.pdbx_strand_id
1 'polypeptide(L)' 'AALEAKETELRTMRIALDRLIHACHGDDRPQCPILDGLTEGHADADNASSESATRSRHPLPSPRWLHEAGGTAS' A
#
# COMPACT_ATOMS: atom_id res chain seq x y z
N ALA A 1 0.60 24.88 23.54
CA ALA A 1 1.90 24.29 23.12
C ALA A 1 1.78 22.80 22.76
N ALA A 2 1.57 21.88 23.72
CA ALA A 2 1.59 20.43 23.43
C ALA A 2 0.49 19.98 22.45
N LEU A 3 -0.70 20.58 22.54
CA LEU A 3 -1.81 20.27 21.64
C LEU A 3 -1.51 20.70 20.19
N GLU A 4 -0.98 21.92 19.99
CA GLU A 4 -0.61 22.43 18.66
C GLU A 4 0.55 21.62 18.05
N ALA A 5 1.49 21.16 18.88
CA ALA A 5 2.57 20.29 18.45
C ALA A 5 2.03 18.95 17.93
N LYS A 6 1.11 18.31 18.67
CA LYS A 6 0.46 17.07 18.24
C LYS A 6 -0.41 17.24 17.02
N GLU A 7 -1.11 18.37 16.91
CA GLU A 7 -1.88 18.70 15.71
C GLU A 7 -0.97 18.83 14.47
N THR A 8 0.18 19.48 14.61
CA THR A 8 1.15 19.65 13.52
C THR A 8 1.72 18.29 13.08
N GLU A 9 2.09 17.44 14.03
CA GLU A 9 2.59 16.09 13.77
C GLU A 9 1.56 15.26 12.99
N LEU A 10 0.31 15.21 13.46
CA LEU A 10 -0.76 14.45 12.81
C LEU A 10 -1.10 14.99 11.42
N ARG A 11 -1.12 16.32 11.23
CA ARG A 11 -1.31 16.92 9.89
C ARG A 11 -0.19 16.53 8.94
N THR A 12 1.05 16.50 9.43
CA THR A 12 2.22 16.10 8.63
C THR A 12 2.12 14.64 8.19
N MET A 13 1.79 13.75 9.13
CA MET A 13 1.56 12.33 8.84
C MET A 13 0.44 12.14 7.80
N ARG A 14 -0.67 12.86 7.96
CA ARG A 14 -1.80 12.79 7.02
C ARG A 14 -1.39 13.19 5.60
N ILE A 15 -0.65 14.29 5.43
CA ILE A 15 -0.19 14.76 4.12
C ILE A 15 0.71 13.72 3.44
N ALA A 16 1.59 13.06 4.20
CA ALA A 16 2.44 12.01 3.68
C ALA A 16 1.62 10.80 3.19
N LEU A 17 0.67 10.33 4.00
CA LEU A 17 -0.21 9.21 3.62
C LEU A 17 -1.08 9.54 2.40
N ASP A 18 -1.61 10.76 2.32
CA ASP A 18 -2.45 11.18 1.20
C ASP A 18 -1.69 11.15 -0.12
N ARG A 19 -0.43 11.62 -0.14
CA ARG A 19 0.45 11.54 -1.31
C ARG A 19 0.70 10.09 -1.74
N LEU A 20 0.96 9.21 -0.78
CA LEU A 20 1.22 7.79 -1.06
C LEU A 20 0.00 7.08 -1.63
N ILE A 21 -1.20 7.36 -1.13
CA ILE A 21 -2.45 6.78 -1.64
C ILE A 21 -2.74 7.26 -3.06
N HIS A 22 -2.56 8.55 -3.36
CA HIS A 22 -2.77 9.08 -4.71
C HIS A 22 -1.74 8.55 -5.73
N ALA A 23 -0.53 8.21 -5.28
CA ALA A 23 0.49 7.57 -6.11
C ALA A 23 0.30 6.05 -6.22
N CYS A 24 -0.54 5.44 -5.38
CA CYS A 24 -0.76 4.01 -5.35
C CYS A 24 -1.88 3.59 -6.31
N HIS A 25 -1.58 2.66 -7.20
CA HIS A 25 -2.57 2.08 -8.12
C HIS A 25 -3.39 0.94 -7.51
N GLY A 26 -2.92 0.32 -6.42
CA GLY A 26 -3.61 -0.80 -5.76
C GLY A 26 -3.63 -2.09 -6.58
N ASP A 27 -2.69 -2.28 -7.51
CA ASP A 27 -2.48 -3.50 -8.29
C ASP A 27 -1.13 -4.18 -7.96
N ASP A 28 -0.87 -5.36 -8.53
CA ASP A 28 0.34 -6.18 -8.29
C ASP A 28 1.57 -5.70 -9.08
N ARG A 29 1.74 -4.39 -9.30
CA ARG A 29 2.93 -3.88 -10.00
C ARG A 29 4.17 -3.90 -9.11
N PRO A 30 5.35 -4.21 -9.67
CA PRO A 30 6.62 -4.27 -8.92
C PRO A 30 7.17 -2.90 -8.47
N GLN A 31 6.47 -1.80 -8.78
CA GLN A 31 6.89 -0.41 -8.53
C GLN A 31 5.85 0.28 -7.64
N CYS A 32 5.46 -0.36 -6.52
CA CYS A 32 4.45 0.18 -5.62
C CYS A 32 5.10 1.22 -4.68
N PRO A 33 4.78 2.52 -4.81
CA PRO A 33 5.46 3.58 -4.06
C PRO A 33 5.20 3.52 -2.54
N ILE A 34 4.15 2.84 -2.10
CA ILE A 34 3.91 2.56 -0.68
C ILE A 34 4.95 1.58 -0.13
N LEU A 35 5.27 0.53 -0.90
CA LEU A 35 6.22 -0.48 -0.48
C LEU A 35 7.64 0.09 -0.46
N ASP A 36 8.01 0.91 -1.45
CA ASP A 36 9.32 1.58 -1.50
C ASP A 36 9.59 2.37 -0.20
N GLY A 37 8.63 3.20 0.23
CA GLY A 37 8.76 3.99 1.46
C GLY A 37 8.74 3.17 2.76
N LEU A 38 8.26 1.94 2.74
CA LEU A 38 8.28 1.03 3.90
C LEU A 38 9.55 0.16 3.92
N THR A 39 10.06 -0.23 2.76
CA THR A 39 11.31 -0.99 2.65
C THR A 39 12.53 -0.18 3.06
N GLU A 40 12.53 1.14 2.84
CA GLU A 40 13.57 2.04 3.34
C GLU A 40 13.71 2.02 4.88
N GLY A 41 12.63 1.68 5.60
CA GLY A 41 12.63 1.55 7.07
C GLY A 41 12.97 0.15 7.60
N HIS A 42 13.14 -0.85 6.73
CA HIS A 42 13.22 -2.28 7.12
C HIS A 42 14.55 -2.96 6.74
N ALA A 43 15.51 -2.21 6.17
CA ALA A 43 16.80 -2.74 5.69
C ALA A 43 17.69 -3.37 6.79
N ASP A 44 17.38 -3.13 8.07
CA ASP A 44 18.17 -3.66 9.19
C ASP A 44 17.62 -4.98 9.78
N ALA A 45 16.44 -5.48 9.36
CA ALA A 45 15.77 -6.61 10.03
C ALA A 45 15.75 -7.94 9.25
N ASP A 46 15.80 -7.93 7.92
CA ASP A 46 15.47 -9.12 7.12
C ASP A 46 16.62 -9.61 6.20
N ASN A 47 17.69 -10.14 6.80
CA ASN A 47 18.64 -11.01 6.08
C ASN A 47 18.65 -12.43 6.69
N ALA A 48 17.48 -13.07 6.77
CA ALA A 48 17.37 -14.42 7.36
C ALA A 48 16.37 -15.37 6.67
N SER A 49 15.77 -15.04 5.52
CA SER A 49 14.82 -15.97 4.85
C SER A 49 14.75 -15.78 3.34
N SER A 50 15.89 -15.92 2.67
CA SER A 50 15.89 -16.23 1.24
C SER A 50 15.84 -17.74 1.09
N GLU A 51 14.63 -18.33 1.05
CA GLU A 51 14.38 -19.69 0.53
C GLU A 51 12.87 -20.04 0.58
N SER A 52 12.08 -19.62 -0.42
CA SER A 52 10.88 -20.36 -0.88
C SER A 52 10.28 -19.75 -2.15
N ALA A 53 10.97 -19.95 -3.25
CA ALA A 53 10.61 -19.50 -4.60
C ALA A 53 9.43 -20.25 -5.26
N THR A 54 8.43 -20.80 -4.55
CA THR A 54 7.43 -21.69 -5.22
C THR A 54 5.95 -21.62 -4.78
N ARG A 55 5.49 -20.72 -3.91
CA ARG A 55 4.14 -20.86 -3.32
C ARG A 55 3.27 -19.61 -3.33
N SER A 56 2.81 -19.17 -4.49
CA SER A 56 1.40 -18.74 -4.73
C SER A 56 1.24 -18.09 -6.10
N ARG A 57 0.96 -18.91 -7.12
CA ARG A 57 0.10 -18.45 -8.23
C ARG A 57 -1.32 -18.37 -7.69
N HIS A 58 -1.64 -17.35 -6.90
CA HIS A 58 -3.02 -17.05 -6.55
C HIS A 58 -3.59 -16.18 -7.68
N PRO A 59 -4.71 -16.57 -8.32
CA PRO A 59 -5.39 -15.67 -9.24
C PRO A 59 -5.86 -14.44 -8.45
N LEU A 60 -5.47 -13.26 -8.92
CA LEU A 60 -5.92 -12.01 -8.32
C LEU A 60 -7.45 -11.96 -8.30
N PRO A 61 -8.09 -11.58 -7.17
CA PRO A 61 -9.52 -11.31 -7.17
C PRO A 61 -9.82 -10.14 -8.10
N SER A 62 -10.96 -10.23 -8.81
CA SER A 62 -11.42 -9.15 -9.69
C SER A 62 -11.51 -7.83 -8.92
N PRO A 63 -11.02 -6.71 -9.49
CA PRO A 63 -11.01 -5.45 -8.78
C PRO A 63 -12.44 -4.94 -8.56
N ARG A 64 -12.69 -4.35 -7.39
CA ARG A 64 -14.04 -3.97 -6.92
C ARG A 64 -14.80 -3.02 -7.86
N TRP A 65 -14.11 -2.27 -8.74
CA TRP A 65 -14.75 -1.38 -9.72
C TRP A 65 -15.46 -2.14 -10.87
N LEU A 66 -15.20 -3.44 -11.06
CA LEU A 66 -15.81 -4.23 -12.12
C LEU A 66 -17.30 -4.55 -11.85
N HIS A 67 -17.74 -4.54 -10.58
CA HIS A 67 -19.13 -4.84 -10.21
C HIS A 67 -20.07 -3.63 -10.32
N GLU A 68 -19.56 -2.40 -10.29
CA GLU A 68 -20.42 -1.20 -10.29
C GLU A 68 -20.81 -0.72 -11.70
N ALA A 69 -20.17 -1.24 -12.75
CA ALA A 69 -20.40 -0.81 -14.14
C ALA A 69 -21.33 -1.73 -14.97
N GLY A 70 -21.83 -2.85 -14.42
CA GLY A 70 -22.62 -3.84 -15.17
C GLY A 70 -23.95 -4.14 -14.49
N GLY A 71 -25.04 -3.59 -15.02
CA GLY A 71 -26.41 -3.82 -14.53
C GLY A 71 -26.76 -5.30 -14.39
N THR A 72 -27.56 -5.61 -13.37
CA THR A 72 -28.10 -6.93 -13.10
C THR A 72 -28.92 -7.41 -14.30
N ALA A 73 -28.36 -8.33 -15.10
CA ALA A 73 -29.14 -9.17 -15.99
C ALA A 73 -29.64 -10.38 -15.18
N SER A 74 -30.96 -10.46 -15.00
CA SER A 74 -31.66 -11.70 -14.66
C SER A 74 -31.64 -12.67 -15.83
#